data_AF-A0A1Y6K2Q8-F1
#
_entry.id   AF-A0A1Y6K2Q8-F1
#
_cell.length_a   1.000
_cell.length_b   1.000
_cell.length_c   1.000
_cell.angle_alpha   90.00
_cell.angle_beta   90.00
_cell.angle_gamma   90.00
#
_symmetry.space_group_name_H-M   'P 1'
#
loop_
_entity.id
_entity.type
_entity.pdbx_description
1 polymer ?
#
loop_
_entity_poly.entity_id
_entity_poly.type
_entity_poly.pdbx_seq_one_letter_code
_entity_poly.pdbx_strand_id
1 'polypeptide(L)'
;MPIIDIPGEGVYNYTIPDDAPGMMFRLNVPEDVNNVILRQSCSSGGCLDTYVNPGSIPVPEFPRYSRTYTCEIFSQSYSASECYLINTYPEPYYIFVPSPSNDSWMLPTFSKSFSLEVEYRTKASVTATASIRQTKQAEYTQTQQAKIRTFTEVEPNDTKQTANEWDMIEPFSGQLTRGDEDYIGVTFSEPGIYTFGITEVSPETKVFLGLVSRHGGFVEEATSQNVGEGVSLTFDASAGEQFYFKVRATLYNTGEDGTYYTLELLDVVPDPFEPNDQIADATDWDISQVRGTSGK
;
A
#
# COMPACT_ATOMS: atom_id res chain seq x y z
N MET A 1 27.73 -29.96 -37.33
CA MET A 1 27.59 -30.11 -35.86
C MET A 1 26.26 -30.77 -35.58
N PRO A 2 26.18 -31.79 -34.71
CA PRO A 2 24.91 -32.41 -34.32
C PRO A 2 24.03 -31.42 -33.54
N ILE A 3 22.71 -31.54 -33.69
CA ILE A 3 21.72 -30.75 -32.93
C ILE A 3 21.21 -31.61 -31.78
N ILE A 4 21.26 -31.07 -30.56
CA ILE A 4 20.81 -31.73 -29.34
C ILE A 4 19.44 -31.18 -28.94
N ASP A 5 18.46 -32.06 -28.78
CA ASP A 5 17.14 -31.66 -28.32
C ASP A 5 17.11 -31.43 -26.81
N ILE A 6 16.60 -30.27 -26.41
CA ILE A 6 16.27 -29.96 -25.02
C ILE A 6 14.78 -30.26 -24.82
N PRO A 7 14.42 -31.18 -23.90
CA PRO A 7 13.04 -31.67 -23.79
C PRO A 7 12.06 -30.67 -23.19
N GLY A 8 12.54 -29.61 -22.53
CA GLY A 8 11.69 -28.57 -21.97
C GLY A 8 12.37 -27.80 -20.83
N GLU A 9 11.58 -27.48 -19.81
CA GLU A 9 12.04 -26.86 -18.57
C GLU A 9 12.95 -27.81 -17.77
N GLY A 10 14.01 -27.25 -17.19
CA GLY A 10 14.96 -28.00 -16.37
C GLY A 10 16.39 -27.51 -16.50
N VAL A 11 17.29 -28.21 -15.82
CA VAL A 11 18.75 -27.93 -15.83
C VAL A 11 19.46 -29.09 -16.52
N TYR A 12 20.24 -28.77 -17.55
CA TYR A 12 20.94 -29.74 -18.38
C TYR A 12 22.45 -29.49 -18.36
N ASN A 13 23.25 -30.50 -18.07
CA ASN A 13 24.70 -30.38 -17.98
C ASN A 13 25.35 -30.90 -19.26
N TYR A 14 26.29 -30.14 -19.81
CA TYR A 14 26.98 -30.46 -21.05
C TYR A 14 28.48 -30.19 -20.94
N THR A 15 29.25 -30.87 -21.79
CA THR A 15 30.67 -30.62 -22.00
C THR A 15 30.93 -30.55 -23.50
N ILE A 16 31.52 -29.45 -23.97
CA ILE A 16 31.88 -29.28 -25.39
C ILE A 16 33.01 -30.27 -25.72
N PRO A 17 32.86 -31.14 -26.74
CA PRO A 17 33.94 -32.02 -27.18
C PRO A 17 35.19 -31.25 -27.62
N ASP A 18 36.37 -31.85 -27.45
CA ASP A 18 37.63 -31.13 -27.66
C ASP A 18 37.88 -30.68 -29.10
N ASP A 19 37.37 -31.43 -30.06
CA ASP A 19 37.46 -31.22 -31.50
C ASP A 19 36.24 -30.50 -32.09
N ALA A 20 35.23 -30.19 -31.27
CA ALA A 20 34.01 -29.53 -31.73
C ALA A 20 34.16 -28.00 -31.72
N PRO A 21 33.69 -27.28 -32.76
CA PRO A 21 33.67 -25.82 -32.75
C PRO A 21 32.63 -25.24 -31.77
N GLY A 22 31.81 -26.09 -31.14
CA GLY A 22 30.77 -25.71 -30.18
C GLY A 22 29.68 -26.78 -30.08
N MET A 23 28.58 -26.44 -29.43
CA MET A 23 27.37 -27.27 -29.31
C MET A 23 26.14 -26.52 -29.82
N MET A 24 25.28 -27.23 -30.54
CA MET A 24 24.01 -26.71 -31.06
C MET A 24 22.85 -27.42 -30.39
N PHE A 25 21.89 -26.65 -29.90
CA PHE A 25 20.68 -27.17 -29.26
C PHE A 25 19.44 -26.69 -29.99
N ARG A 26 18.37 -27.48 -29.85
CA ARG A 26 17.01 -27.12 -30.26
C ARG A 26 16.08 -27.23 -29.06
N LEU A 27 15.34 -26.16 -28.80
CA LEU A 27 14.29 -26.09 -27.80
C LEU A 27 12.96 -25.87 -28.50
N ASN A 28 12.03 -26.82 -28.35
CA ASN A 28 10.66 -26.63 -28.83
C ASN A 28 9.85 -25.95 -27.72
N VAL A 29 9.38 -24.73 -27.95
CA VAL A 29 8.63 -23.97 -26.96
C VAL A 29 7.13 -24.30 -27.08
N PRO A 30 6.46 -24.74 -26.00
CA PRO A 30 5.02 -25.00 -26.02
C PRO A 30 4.18 -23.75 -26.32
N GLU A 31 2.98 -23.94 -26.89
CA GLU A 31 2.08 -22.84 -27.29
C GLU A 31 1.60 -21.98 -26.11
N ASP A 32 1.48 -22.56 -24.93
CA ASP A 32 1.06 -21.89 -23.70
C ASP A 32 2.20 -21.11 -23.03
N VAL A 33 3.44 -21.21 -23.50
CA VAL A 33 4.59 -20.46 -22.99
C VAL A 33 4.66 -19.06 -23.61
N ASN A 34 4.76 -18.04 -22.75
CA ASN A 34 4.89 -16.64 -23.15
C ASN A 34 6.33 -16.15 -23.11
N ASN A 35 7.11 -16.60 -22.12
CA ASN A 35 8.52 -16.27 -22.00
C ASN A 35 9.35 -17.51 -21.69
N VAL A 36 10.56 -17.55 -22.20
CA VAL A 36 11.59 -18.53 -21.83
C VAL A 36 12.77 -17.79 -21.26
N ILE A 37 13.25 -18.25 -20.10
CA ILE A 37 14.49 -17.77 -19.50
C ILE A 37 15.52 -18.87 -19.65
N LEU A 38 16.63 -18.54 -20.28
CA LEU A 38 17.78 -19.42 -20.45
C LEU A 38 18.88 -18.94 -19.52
N ARG A 39 19.36 -19.79 -18.62
CA ARG A 39 20.52 -19.48 -17.79
C ARG A 39 21.68 -20.39 -18.07
N GLN A 40 22.88 -19.84 -18.05
CA GLN A 40 24.10 -20.64 -18.15
C GLN A 40 24.92 -20.52 -16.88
N SER A 41 25.36 -21.65 -16.32
CA SER A 41 26.36 -21.67 -15.25
C SER A 41 27.58 -22.49 -15.67
N CYS A 42 28.78 -22.02 -15.34
CA CYS A 42 30.03 -22.70 -15.65
C CYS A 42 30.71 -23.18 -14.36
N SER A 43 31.18 -24.44 -14.36
CA SER A 43 31.68 -25.12 -13.15
C SER A 43 33.06 -24.65 -12.67
N SER A 44 33.82 -23.93 -13.50
CA SER A 44 35.12 -23.33 -13.13
C SER A 44 35.59 -22.33 -14.19
N GLY A 45 35.38 -21.03 -13.97
CA GLY A 45 35.76 -19.96 -14.92
C GLY A 45 34.56 -19.20 -15.49
N GLY A 46 34.83 -18.13 -16.25
CA GLY A 46 33.80 -17.25 -16.83
C GLY A 46 32.77 -17.99 -17.69
N CYS A 47 31.60 -17.38 -17.90
CA CYS A 47 30.54 -17.97 -18.71
C CYS A 47 30.99 -18.15 -20.16
N LEU A 48 30.34 -19.03 -20.92
CA LEU A 48 30.56 -19.14 -22.36
C LEU A 48 29.60 -18.19 -23.06
N ASP A 49 30.02 -17.68 -24.23
CA ASP A 49 29.05 -16.98 -25.06
C ASP A 49 27.94 -17.95 -25.48
N THR A 50 26.70 -17.50 -25.56
CA THR A 50 25.55 -18.30 -26.00
C THR A 50 24.65 -17.44 -26.86
N TYR A 51 24.24 -17.96 -28.02
CA TYR A 51 23.44 -17.22 -29.00
C TYR A 51 22.15 -17.96 -29.30
N VAL A 52 21.02 -17.24 -29.35
CA VAL A 52 19.69 -17.87 -29.48
C VAL A 52 18.88 -17.20 -30.57
N ASN A 53 18.30 -17.99 -31.47
CA ASN A 53 17.38 -17.54 -32.51
C ASN A 53 16.16 -18.45 -32.70
N PRO A 54 14.96 -17.89 -32.90
CA PRO A 54 13.78 -18.63 -33.32
C PRO A 54 13.90 -19.04 -34.79
N GLY A 55 13.43 -20.25 -35.10
CA GLY A 55 13.20 -20.75 -36.48
C GLY A 55 14.45 -20.88 -37.36
N SER A 56 15.61 -20.45 -36.87
CA SER A 56 16.85 -20.36 -37.63
C SER A 56 18.04 -20.69 -36.75
N ILE A 57 18.98 -21.44 -37.32
CA ILE A 57 20.23 -21.78 -36.66
C ILE A 57 21.06 -20.49 -36.52
N PRO A 58 21.41 -20.07 -35.29
CA PRO A 58 22.35 -18.97 -35.08
C PRO A 58 23.72 -19.39 -35.63
N VAL A 59 23.95 -18.97 -36.87
CA VAL A 59 25.12 -19.06 -37.75
C VAL A 59 25.57 -20.44 -38.28
N PRO A 60 25.76 -20.54 -39.62
CA PRO A 60 26.62 -21.53 -40.28
C PRO A 60 28.12 -21.16 -40.33
N GLU A 61 28.49 -19.87 -40.18
CA GLU A 61 29.87 -19.34 -40.31
C GLU A 61 30.22 -18.39 -39.13
N PHE A 62 31.05 -18.86 -38.19
CA PHE A 62 31.52 -18.15 -36.97
C PHE A 62 32.29 -16.83 -37.22
N PRO A 63 32.20 -15.83 -36.32
CA PRO A 63 31.13 -14.87 -36.17
C PRO A 63 31.54 -13.49 -36.72
N ARG A 64 30.68 -12.84 -37.50
CA ARG A 64 30.70 -11.37 -37.63
C ARG A 64 29.81 -10.80 -36.52
N TYR A 65 30.34 -9.82 -35.77
CA TYR A 65 29.67 -9.04 -34.74
C TYR A 65 28.48 -8.21 -35.30
N SER A 66 27.44 -8.85 -35.82
CA SER A 66 26.17 -8.19 -36.13
C SER A 66 25.11 -8.64 -35.12
N ARG A 67 24.41 -7.66 -34.55
CA ARG A 67 23.38 -7.76 -33.49
C ARG A 67 22.10 -8.49 -33.94
N THR A 68 22.24 -9.69 -34.51
CA THR A 68 21.17 -10.43 -35.20
C THR A 68 20.63 -11.61 -34.41
N TYR A 69 20.92 -11.69 -33.11
CA TYR A 69 20.38 -12.74 -32.25
C TYR A 69 19.23 -12.20 -31.42
N THR A 70 18.17 -12.99 -31.28
CA THR A 70 17.03 -12.65 -30.42
C THR A 70 17.47 -12.54 -28.97
N CYS A 71 18.47 -13.33 -28.57
CA CYS A 71 19.01 -13.29 -27.24
C CYS A 71 20.44 -13.83 -27.16
N GLU A 72 21.24 -13.26 -26.26
CA GLU A 72 22.67 -13.56 -26.11
C GLU A 72 23.06 -13.62 -24.63
N ILE A 73 23.97 -14.53 -24.29
CA ILE A 73 24.68 -14.57 -23.01
C ILE A 73 26.14 -14.28 -23.32
N PHE A 74 26.75 -13.33 -22.61
CA PHE A 74 28.15 -12.94 -22.81
C PHE A 74 29.05 -13.43 -21.67
N SER A 75 30.18 -14.00 -22.06
CA SER A 75 31.22 -14.51 -21.17
C SER A 75 31.83 -13.50 -20.19
N GLN A 76 31.78 -12.19 -20.49
CA GLN A 76 32.52 -11.14 -19.77
C GLN A 76 31.68 -10.26 -18.83
N SER A 77 30.37 -10.47 -18.71
CA SER A 77 29.51 -9.56 -17.97
C SER A 77 29.17 -10.08 -16.58
N TYR A 78 29.36 -9.23 -15.55
CA TYR A 78 29.02 -9.47 -14.13
C TYR A 78 27.52 -9.74 -13.89
N SER A 79 26.68 -9.53 -14.90
CA SER A 79 25.22 -9.75 -14.90
C SER A 79 24.75 -10.67 -16.05
N ALA A 80 25.67 -11.32 -16.80
CA ALA A 80 25.35 -12.08 -18.03
C ALA A 80 25.39 -13.60 -17.85
N SER A 81 24.50 -14.13 -17.03
CA SER A 81 24.22 -15.58 -17.03
C SER A 81 22.81 -15.89 -17.47
N GLU A 82 22.05 -14.90 -17.96
CA GLU A 82 20.63 -15.05 -18.27
C GLU A 82 20.29 -14.44 -19.63
N CYS A 83 19.42 -15.13 -20.34
CA CYS A 83 18.89 -14.76 -21.64
C CYS A 83 17.35 -14.84 -21.57
N TYR A 84 16.67 -13.74 -21.93
CA TYR A 84 15.22 -13.61 -21.85
C TYR A 84 14.60 -13.59 -23.25
N LEU A 85 13.84 -14.63 -23.58
CA LEU A 85 12.99 -14.67 -24.76
C LEU A 85 11.57 -14.25 -24.35
N ILE A 86 11.11 -13.10 -24.87
CA ILE A 86 9.80 -12.51 -24.55
C ILE A 86 8.86 -12.69 -25.74
N ASN A 87 7.58 -12.94 -25.47
CA ASN A 87 6.55 -13.18 -26.49
C ASN A 87 6.92 -14.34 -27.42
N THR A 88 7.25 -15.48 -26.81
CA THR A 88 7.66 -16.67 -27.57
C THR A 88 6.52 -17.25 -28.38
N TYR A 89 6.87 -17.86 -29.52
CA TYR A 89 5.95 -18.56 -30.42
C TYR A 89 6.26 -20.06 -30.41
N PRO A 90 5.31 -20.94 -30.79
CA PRO A 90 5.53 -22.39 -30.83
C PRO A 90 6.36 -22.80 -32.05
N GLU A 91 7.59 -22.31 -32.13
CA GLU A 91 8.58 -22.63 -33.13
C GLU A 91 9.88 -23.12 -32.46
N PRO A 92 10.72 -23.90 -33.15
CA PRO A 92 11.98 -24.33 -32.57
C PRO A 92 12.92 -23.13 -32.38
N TYR A 93 13.45 -22.97 -31.17
CA TYR A 93 14.53 -22.05 -30.87
C TYR A 93 15.84 -22.82 -30.94
N TYR A 94 16.78 -22.29 -31.73
CA TYR A 94 18.12 -22.84 -31.83
C TYR A 94 19.07 -22.05 -30.95
N ILE A 95 19.85 -22.78 -30.16
CA ILE A 95 20.78 -22.22 -29.18
C ILE A 95 22.18 -22.70 -29.56
N PHE A 96 23.10 -21.79 -29.76
CA PHE A 96 24.48 -22.11 -30.09
C PHE A 96 25.43 -21.67 -28.98
N VAL A 97 26.22 -22.62 -28.47
CA VAL A 97 27.27 -22.39 -27.48
C VAL A 97 28.62 -22.65 -28.16
N PRO A 98 29.36 -21.61 -28.58
CA PRO A 98 30.69 -21.76 -29.14
C PRO A 98 31.69 -22.42 -28.20
N SER A 99 32.59 -23.23 -28.77
CA SER A 99 33.80 -23.62 -28.05
C SER A 99 34.63 -22.35 -27.79
N PRO A 100 35.15 -22.14 -26.56
CA PRO A 100 36.02 -21.01 -26.29
C PRO A 100 37.26 -21.10 -27.19
N SER A 101 37.65 -19.99 -27.81
CA SER A 101 38.90 -19.91 -28.57
C SER A 101 40.08 -19.79 -27.60
N ASN A 102 41.09 -20.64 -27.75
CA ASN A 102 42.34 -20.53 -26.97
C ASN A 102 43.16 -19.27 -27.30
N ASP A 103 42.74 -18.46 -28.28
CA ASP A 103 43.46 -17.27 -28.77
C ASP A 103 43.17 -15.98 -27.98
N SER A 104 42.39 -16.04 -26.90
CA SER A 104 42.15 -14.86 -26.06
C SER A 104 43.29 -14.66 -25.05
N TRP A 105 44.22 -13.77 -25.39
CA TRP A 105 45.32 -13.31 -24.54
C TRP A 105 44.86 -12.61 -23.24
N MET A 106 43.56 -12.40 -23.04
CA MET A 106 43.00 -11.71 -21.88
C MET A 106 42.37 -12.62 -20.81
N LEU A 107 42.07 -13.89 -21.05
CA LEU A 107 41.31 -14.72 -20.09
C LEU A 107 41.79 -16.19 -20.08
N PRO A 108 42.52 -16.65 -19.05
CA PRO A 108 43.29 -17.89 -19.14
C PRO A 108 42.53 -19.19 -18.81
N THR A 109 41.24 -19.18 -18.42
CA THR A 109 40.52 -20.42 -18.08
C THR A 109 39.02 -20.30 -18.36
N PHE A 110 38.55 -20.84 -19.48
CA PHE A 110 37.14 -21.16 -19.72
C PHE A 110 36.90 -22.65 -19.48
N SER A 111 35.82 -22.98 -18.79
CA SER A 111 35.36 -24.37 -18.68
C SER A 111 34.60 -24.74 -19.94
N LYS A 112 34.94 -25.87 -20.57
CA LYS A 112 34.11 -26.49 -21.61
C LYS A 112 32.87 -27.19 -21.02
N SER A 113 32.80 -27.34 -19.71
CA SER A 113 31.65 -27.87 -18.99
C SER A 113 30.76 -26.74 -18.47
N PHE A 114 29.46 -26.82 -18.76
CA PHE A 114 28.46 -25.83 -18.39
C PHE A 114 27.11 -26.50 -18.12
N SER A 115 26.26 -25.83 -17.34
CA SER A 115 24.83 -26.13 -17.26
C SER A 115 24.04 -25.11 -18.07
N LEU A 116 22.98 -25.58 -18.74
CA LEU A 116 21.97 -24.77 -19.38
C LEU A 116 20.64 -25.03 -18.65
N GLU A 117 20.14 -24.00 -17.99
CA GLU A 117 18.83 -23.99 -17.34
C GLU A 117 17.81 -23.35 -18.28
N VAL A 118 16.64 -23.97 -18.37
CA VAL A 118 15.49 -23.48 -19.12
C VAL A 118 14.33 -23.34 -18.13
N GLU A 119 13.81 -22.12 -17.97
CA GLU A 119 12.60 -21.82 -17.18
C GLU A 119 11.51 -21.32 -18.13
N TYR A 120 10.29 -21.82 -17.97
CA TYR A 120 9.13 -21.37 -18.73
C TYR A 120 8.24 -20.45 -17.91
N ARG A 121 7.74 -19.39 -18.55
CA ARG A 121 6.62 -18.60 -18.02
C ARG A 121 5.44 -18.71 -18.95
N THR A 122 4.41 -19.43 -18.51
CA THR A 122 3.19 -19.62 -19.29
C THR A 122 2.40 -18.31 -19.41
N LYS A 123 1.57 -18.19 -20.45
CA LYS A 123 0.59 -17.13 -20.66
C LYS A 123 -0.34 -17.01 -19.45
N ALA A 124 -0.69 -18.13 -18.82
CA ALA A 124 -1.45 -18.17 -17.57
C ALA A 124 -0.65 -17.60 -16.38
N SER A 125 0.64 -17.94 -16.23
CA SER A 125 1.51 -17.38 -15.19
C SER A 125 1.82 -15.89 -15.38
N VAL A 126 1.92 -15.42 -16.63
CA VAL A 126 2.04 -13.99 -16.96
C VAL A 126 0.75 -13.24 -16.65
N THR A 127 -0.42 -13.84 -16.94
CA THR A 127 -1.72 -13.29 -16.58
C THR A 127 -1.90 -13.28 -15.06
N ALA A 128 -1.54 -14.35 -14.35
CA ALA A 128 -1.56 -14.41 -12.89
C ALA A 128 -0.58 -13.40 -12.25
N THR A 129 0.59 -13.17 -12.86
CA THR A 129 1.55 -12.14 -12.41
C THR A 129 1.06 -10.72 -12.73
N ALA A 130 0.33 -10.52 -13.83
CA ALA A 130 -0.33 -9.26 -14.15
C ALA A 130 -1.53 -9.00 -13.22
N SER A 131 -2.29 -10.04 -12.88
CA SER A 131 -3.35 -9.99 -11.88
C SER A 131 -2.80 -9.74 -10.48
N ILE A 132 -1.66 -10.35 -10.09
CA ILE A 132 -0.93 -10.08 -8.84
C ILE A 132 -0.32 -8.67 -8.83
N ARG A 133 0.19 -8.17 -9.95
CA ARG A 133 0.64 -6.77 -10.07
C ARG A 133 -0.53 -5.81 -10.01
N GLN A 134 -1.68 -6.13 -10.62
CA GLN A 134 -2.90 -5.35 -10.48
C GLN A 134 -3.48 -5.43 -9.06
N THR A 135 -3.41 -6.57 -8.36
CA THR A 135 -3.83 -6.66 -6.94
C THR A 135 -2.84 -5.96 -6.04
N LYS A 136 -1.52 -6.06 -6.27
CA LYS A 136 -0.52 -5.28 -5.51
C LYS A 136 -0.55 -3.80 -5.82
N GLN A 137 -0.91 -3.40 -7.04
CA GLN A 137 -1.06 -2.00 -7.43
C GLN A 137 -2.41 -1.45 -6.96
N ALA A 138 -3.47 -2.27 -6.89
CA ALA A 138 -4.73 -1.93 -6.24
C ALA A 138 -4.59 -1.90 -4.71
N GLU A 139 -3.82 -2.80 -4.09
CA GLU A 139 -3.47 -2.77 -2.66
C GLU A 139 -2.53 -1.61 -2.36
N TYR A 140 -1.59 -1.26 -3.25
CA TYR A 140 -0.74 -0.08 -3.13
C TYR A 140 -1.52 1.23 -3.35
N THR A 141 -2.49 1.26 -4.27
CA THR A 141 -3.39 2.40 -4.47
C THR A 141 -4.41 2.51 -3.34
N GLN A 142 -4.89 1.41 -2.76
CA GLN A 142 -5.74 1.41 -1.55
C GLN A 142 -4.95 1.79 -0.30
N THR A 143 -3.69 1.35 -0.14
CA THR A 143 -2.82 1.77 0.98
C THR A 143 -2.25 3.18 0.81
N GLN A 144 -2.10 3.70 -0.41
CA GLN A 144 -1.79 5.13 -0.64
C GLN A 144 -3.03 6.03 -0.59
N GLN A 145 -4.21 5.57 -0.99
CA GLN A 145 -5.47 6.32 -0.77
C GLN A 145 -5.88 6.31 0.71
N ALA A 146 -5.49 5.30 1.49
CA ALA A 146 -5.56 5.34 2.95
C ALA A 146 -4.51 6.28 3.60
N LYS A 147 -3.59 6.87 2.81
CA LYS A 147 -2.58 7.83 3.29
C LYS A 147 -2.85 9.28 2.92
N ILE A 148 -3.93 9.57 2.19
CA ILE A 148 -4.50 10.92 2.18
C ILE A 148 -5.76 10.85 3.02
N ARG A 149 -5.59 10.93 4.34
CA ARG A 149 -6.71 11.34 5.19
C ARG A 149 -7.02 12.77 4.78
N THR A 150 -8.16 12.97 4.13
CA THR A 150 -8.72 14.30 3.93
C THR A 150 -9.49 14.64 5.18
N PHE A 151 -9.05 15.68 5.87
CA PHE A 151 -9.71 16.17 7.07
C PHE A 151 -10.79 17.18 6.69
N THR A 152 -11.87 17.19 7.48
CA THR A 152 -12.93 18.18 7.38
C THR A 152 -12.44 19.54 7.90
N GLU A 153 -11.48 19.53 8.81
CA GLU A 153 -10.87 20.74 9.35
C GLU A 153 -10.26 21.63 8.26
N VAL A 154 -10.32 22.93 8.50
CA VAL A 154 -9.59 23.94 7.76
C VAL A 154 -8.74 24.72 8.73
N GLU A 155 -7.43 24.67 8.51
CA GLU A 155 -6.42 25.38 9.30
C GLU A 155 -6.17 26.80 8.76
N PRO A 156 -5.83 27.80 9.61
CA PRO A 156 -5.63 27.69 11.05
C PRO A 156 -6.95 27.73 11.85
N ASN A 157 -7.08 26.89 12.88
CA ASN A 157 -8.26 26.86 13.76
C ASN A 157 -7.91 26.86 15.27
N ASP A 158 -6.65 27.18 15.60
CA ASP A 158 -6.06 27.20 16.95
C ASP A 158 -6.75 28.08 18.01
N THR A 159 -7.81 28.80 17.64
CA THR A 159 -8.51 29.75 18.51
C THR A 159 -10.01 29.77 18.25
N LYS A 160 -10.80 30.17 19.25
CA LYS A 160 -12.25 30.38 19.08
C LYS A 160 -12.61 31.33 17.93
N GLN A 161 -11.74 32.30 17.61
CA GLN A 161 -11.98 33.28 16.54
C GLN A 161 -11.77 32.70 15.15
N THR A 162 -11.01 31.61 15.05
CA THR A 162 -10.66 30.92 13.80
C THR A 162 -11.28 29.53 13.72
N ALA A 163 -12.20 29.21 14.64
CA ALA A 163 -12.81 27.91 14.76
C ALA A 163 -13.50 27.47 13.46
N ASN A 164 -13.43 26.17 13.16
CA ASN A 164 -14.22 25.57 12.09
C ASN A 164 -15.69 25.53 12.52
N GLU A 165 -16.61 26.05 11.71
CA GLU A 165 -18.04 25.89 11.98
C GLU A 165 -18.52 24.52 11.51
N TRP A 166 -19.25 23.81 12.36
CA TRP A 166 -19.73 22.45 12.10
C TRP A 166 -21.25 22.37 12.33
N ASP A 167 -21.96 21.80 11.35
CA ASP A 167 -23.42 21.63 11.38
C ASP A 167 -23.88 20.31 12.02
N MET A 168 -22.94 19.47 12.44
CA MET A 168 -23.16 18.18 13.11
C MET A 168 -23.86 17.12 12.26
N ILE A 169 -24.04 17.34 10.95
CA ILE A 169 -24.69 16.37 10.05
C ILE A 169 -23.77 15.20 9.74
N GLU A 170 -22.54 15.52 9.34
CA GLU A 170 -21.49 14.53 9.06
C GLU A 170 -20.39 14.62 10.12
N PRO A 171 -19.69 13.51 10.43
CA PRO A 171 -18.53 13.52 11.32
C PRO A 171 -17.50 14.59 10.95
N PHE A 172 -16.96 15.28 11.95
CA PHE A 172 -15.86 16.20 11.78
C PHE A 172 -14.54 15.46 11.95
N SER A 173 -13.65 15.53 10.97
CA SER A 173 -12.33 14.89 11.04
C SER A 173 -11.22 15.94 11.07
N GLY A 174 -10.22 15.72 11.90
CA GLY A 174 -9.09 16.62 12.07
C GLY A 174 -7.75 15.92 12.31
N GLN A 175 -6.68 16.71 12.28
CA GLN A 175 -5.28 16.32 12.38
C GLN A 175 -4.53 17.28 13.29
N LEU A 176 -4.11 16.75 14.43
CA LEU A 176 -3.35 17.47 15.42
C LEU A 176 -1.85 17.31 15.19
N THR A 177 -1.16 18.43 15.10
CA THR A 177 0.30 18.50 15.15
C THR A 177 0.80 19.02 16.51
N ARG A 178 2.12 19.07 16.72
CA ARG A 178 2.66 19.40 18.04
C ARG A 178 2.36 20.85 18.42
N GLY A 179 1.53 21.04 19.44
CA GLY A 179 1.16 22.37 19.96
C GLY A 179 -0.12 22.95 19.35
N ASP A 180 -0.77 22.15 18.51
CA ASP A 180 -2.03 22.41 17.83
C ASP A 180 -3.23 22.28 18.79
N GLU A 181 -4.21 23.16 18.62
CA GLU A 181 -5.46 23.15 19.37
C GLU A 181 -6.66 23.45 18.47
N ASP A 182 -7.30 22.42 17.92
CA ASP A 182 -8.50 22.63 17.11
C ASP A 182 -9.67 23.20 17.91
N TYR A 183 -10.20 24.34 17.46
CA TYR A 183 -11.52 24.81 17.88
C TYR A 183 -12.57 24.55 16.78
N ILE A 184 -13.70 23.97 17.19
CA ILE A 184 -14.84 23.68 16.31
C ILE A 184 -16.10 24.31 16.91
N GLY A 185 -16.67 25.29 16.21
CA GLY A 185 -17.90 25.98 16.59
C GLY A 185 -19.15 25.17 16.20
N VAL A 186 -20.12 25.11 17.11
CA VAL A 186 -21.42 24.47 16.88
C VAL A 186 -22.55 25.35 17.39
N THR A 187 -23.68 25.36 16.67
CA THR A 187 -24.92 26.04 17.08
C THR A 187 -26.05 25.02 17.13
N PHE A 188 -26.75 24.95 18.25
CA PHE A 188 -27.83 23.99 18.47
C PHE A 188 -29.16 24.55 17.95
N SER A 189 -29.85 23.79 17.10
CA SER A 189 -31.14 24.21 16.52
C SER A 189 -32.35 23.85 17.38
N GLU A 190 -32.21 22.85 18.25
CA GLU A 190 -33.26 22.33 19.10
C GLU A 190 -32.72 22.20 20.54
N PRO A 191 -33.58 22.24 21.56
CA PRO A 191 -33.16 21.96 22.92
C PRO A 191 -33.05 20.45 23.18
N GLY A 192 -32.03 20.05 23.92
CA GLY A 192 -31.83 18.64 24.27
C GLY A 192 -30.54 18.35 25.01
N ILE A 193 -30.40 17.09 25.42
CA ILE A 193 -29.16 16.54 25.98
C ILE A 193 -28.42 15.85 24.86
N TYR A 194 -27.23 16.35 24.55
CA TYR A 194 -26.39 15.90 23.45
C TYR A 194 -25.21 15.10 23.98
N THR A 195 -24.90 13.98 23.33
CA THR A 195 -23.67 13.23 23.58
C THR A 195 -22.78 13.28 22.35
N PHE A 196 -21.59 13.84 22.49
CA PHE A 196 -20.58 13.87 21.45
C PHE A 196 -19.41 12.98 21.85
N GLY A 197 -18.69 12.47 20.87
CA GLY A 197 -17.46 11.74 21.15
C GLY A 197 -16.46 11.78 20.02
N ILE A 198 -15.20 11.58 20.41
CA ILE A 198 -14.12 11.28 19.50
C ILE A 198 -14.10 9.76 19.33
N THR A 199 -14.43 9.27 18.14
CA THR A 199 -14.69 7.84 17.84
C THR A 199 -13.49 7.15 17.20
N GLU A 200 -12.77 7.85 16.34
CA GLU A 200 -11.53 7.38 15.74
C GLU A 200 -10.37 8.22 16.26
N VAL A 201 -9.32 7.59 16.76
CA VAL A 201 -8.09 8.23 17.25
C VAL A 201 -6.89 7.46 16.72
N SER A 202 -5.81 8.16 16.38
CA SER A 202 -4.57 7.48 16.00
C SER A 202 -4.09 6.52 17.10
N PRO A 203 -3.61 5.30 16.77
CA PRO A 203 -3.29 4.27 17.76
C PRO A 203 -2.31 4.66 18.88
N GLU A 204 -1.44 5.65 18.63
CA GLU A 204 -0.40 6.09 19.57
C GLU A 204 -0.74 7.43 20.26
N THR A 205 -1.96 7.92 20.08
CA THR A 205 -2.38 9.24 20.57
C THR A 205 -3.31 9.14 21.76
N LYS A 206 -3.15 10.09 22.69
CA LYS A 206 -4.15 10.40 23.72
C LYS A 206 -4.76 11.74 23.41
N VAL A 207 -6.08 11.83 23.47
CA VAL A 207 -6.84 13.01 23.08
C VAL A 207 -7.53 13.64 24.29
N PHE A 208 -7.62 14.96 24.26
CA PHE A 208 -8.47 15.78 25.14
C PHE A 208 -9.60 16.35 24.28
N LEU A 209 -10.83 16.26 24.79
CA LEU A 209 -12.00 16.92 24.25
C LEU A 209 -12.61 17.79 25.35
N GLY A 210 -12.81 19.07 25.09
CA GLY A 210 -13.50 19.97 26.01
C GLY A 210 -14.59 20.76 25.28
N LEU A 211 -15.69 21.01 25.96
CA LEU A 211 -16.74 21.93 25.52
C LEU A 211 -16.50 23.29 26.16
N VAL A 212 -16.36 24.33 25.35
CA VAL A 212 -16.06 25.69 25.79
C VAL A 212 -17.25 26.58 25.51
N SER A 213 -17.70 27.33 26.51
CA SER A 213 -18.78 28.30 26.33
C SER A 213 -18.36 29.45 25.42
N ARG A 214 -19.34 30.14 24.82
CA ARG A 214 -19.11 31.37 24.05
C ARG A 214 -18.31 32.41 24.85
N HIS A 215 -18.62 32.54 26.14
CA HIS A 215 -17.97 33.48 27.06
C HIS A 215 -16.59 33.01 27.55
N GLY A 216 -16.20 31.76 27.24
CA GLY A 216 -14.97 31.14 27.70
C GLY A 216 -15.18 30.25 28.93
N GLY A 217 -14.15 29.47 29.26
CA GLY A 217 -14.24 28.42 30.29
C GLY A 217 -14.86 27.13 29.76
N PHE A 218 -14.45 26.01 30.37
CA PHE A 218 -14.99 24.69 30.05
C PHE A 218 -16.33 24.48 30.76
N VAL A 219 -17.29 23.95 30.01
CA VAL A 219 -18.55 23.44 30.52
C VAL A 219 -18.37 21.99 30.93
N GLU A 220 -17.73 21.19 30.06
CA GLU A 220 -17.43 19.78 30.28
C GLU A 220 -16.11 19.41 29.61
N GLU A 221 -15.38 18.43 30.15
CA GLU A 221 -14.09 17.99 29.60
C GLU A 221 -13.78 16.51 29.86
N ALA A 222 -13.14 15.87 28.89
CA ALA A 222 -12.70 14.50 29.00
C ALA A 222 -11.31 14.32 28.38
N THR A 223 -10.53 13.42 28.96
CA THR A 223 -9.21 13.01 28.43
C THR A 223 -9.13 11.50 28.38
N SER A 224 -8.67 10.97 27.24
CA SER A 224 -8.49 9.53 27.02
C SER A 224 -7.51 8.95 28.04
N GLN A 225 -7.82 7.80 28.62
CA GLN A 225 -6.95 7.16 29.60
C GLN A 225 -5.84 6.35 28.92
N ASN A 226 -6.15 5.71 27.79
CA ASN A 226 -5.23 4.89 27.02
C ASN A 226 -4.92 5.50 25.64
N VAL A 227 -3.87 5.01 25.00
CA VAL A 227 -3.52 5.41 23.62
C VAL A 227 -4.50 4.79 22.62
N GLY A 228 -4.87 5.54 21.60
CA GLY A 228 -5.85 5.14 20.58
C GLY A 228 -7.29 5.06 21.10
N GLU A 229 -7.55 5.50 22.32
CA GLU A 229 -8.87 5.51 22.93
C GLU A 229 -9.56 6.86 22.68
N GLY A 230 -10.84 6.79 22.32
CA GLY A 230 -11.73 7.95 22.21
C GLY A 230 -12.15 8.53 23.57
N VAL A 231 -12.98 9.55 23.52
CA VAL A 231 -13.63 10.17 24.69
C VAL A 231 -15.02 10.66 24.31
N SER A 232 -15.90 10.86 25.29
CA SER A 232 -17.23 11.43 25.07
C SER A 232 -17.60 12.46 26.12
N LEU A 233 -18.40 13.45 25.73
CA LEU A 233 -19.02 14.43 26.62
C LEU A 233 -20.54 14.36 26.45
N THR A 234 -21.27 14.56 27.54
CA THR A 234 -22.74 14.70 27.52
C THR A 234 -23.11 15.99 28.24
N PHE A 235 -23.93 16.81 27.59
CA PHE A 235 -24.37 18.10 28.12
C PHE A 235 -25.71 18.51 27.51
N ASP A 236 -26.45 19.36 28.22
CA ASP A 236 -27.65 20.01 27.72
C ASP A 236 -27.31 21.28 26.92
N ALA A 237 -28.11 21.56 25.90
CA ALA A 237 -28.02 22.78 25.12
C ALA A 237 -29.41 23.26 24.72
N SER A 238 -29.60 24.57 24.71
CA SER A 238 -30.83 25.22 24.26
C SER A 238 -30.79 25.61 22.78
N ALA A 239 -31.97 25.76 22.17
CA ALA A 239 -32.07 26.24 20.79
C ALA A 239 -31.46 27.65 20.63
N GLY A 240 -30.55 27.79 19.67
CA GLY A 240 -29.81 29.01 19.37
C GLY A 240 -28.53 29.19 20.19
N GLU A 241 -28.21 28.29 21.11
CA GLU A 241 -26.94 28.36 21.84
C GLU A 241 -25.76 27.96 20.98
N GLN A 242 -24.62 28.61 21.27
CA GLN A 242 -23.36 28.40 20.57
C GLN A 242 -22.26 27.99 21.55
N PHE A 243 -21.58 26.91 21.20
CA PHE A 243 -20.43 26.38 21.92
C PHE A 243 -19.26 26.13 20.99
N TYR A 244 -18.09 25.87 21.57
CA TYR A 244 -16.90 25.46 20.84
C TYR A 244 -16.36 24.17 21.44
N PHE A 245 -16.20 23.13 20.63
CA PHE A 245 -15.32 22.03 21.00
C PHE A 245 -13.87 22.49 20.91
N LYS A 246 -13.07 22.06 21.87
CA LYS A 246 -11.62 22.17 21.86
C LYS A 246 -11.03 20.77 21.85
N VAL A 247 -10.28 20.45 20.80
CA VAL A 247 -9.59 19.18 20.67
C VAL A 247 -8.09 19.43 20.72
N ARG A 248 -7.35 18.61 21.47
CA ARG A 248 -5.89 18.61 21.44
C ARG A 248 -5.33 17.25 21.82
N ALA A 249 -4.14 16.94 21.36
CA ALA A 249 -3.45 15.73 21.78
C ALA A 249 -2.69 15.98 23.10
N THR A 250 -2.91 15.10 24.08
CA THR A 250 -2.14 15.07 25.34
C THR A 250 -0.93 14.15 25.23
N LEU A 251 -0.95 13.21 24.29
CA LEU A 251 0.18 12.43 23.83
C LEU A 251 0.11 12.31 22.31
N TYR A 252 1.21 12.61 21.61
CA TYR A 252 1.29 12.61 20.15
C TYR A 252 1.97 11.34 19.64
N ASN A 253 1.61 10.94 18.42
CA ASN A 253 2.52 10.17 17.58
C ASN A 253 3.69 11.07 17.15
N THR A 254 4.92 10.56 17.20
CA THR A 254 6.13 11.29 16.79
C THR A 254 6.48 11.16 15.30
N GLY A 255 5.65 10.45 14.52
CA GLY A 255 5.79 10.30 13.07
C GLY A 255 5.50 11.58 12.28
N GLU A 256 5.86 11.57 10.99
CA GLU A 256 5.78 12.74 10.11
C GLU A 256 4.35 13.18 9.75
N ASP A 257 3.35 12.31 9.94
CA ASP A 257 1.96 12.52 9.49
C ASP A 257 1.03 13.08 10.60
N GLY A 258 1.56 13.57 11.73
CA GLY A 258 0.73 14.06 12.86
C GLY A 258 -0.16 12.97 13.48
N THR A 259 -1.19 13.35 14.26
CA THR A 259 -2.23 12.43 14.73
C THR A 259 -3.61 12.90 14.33
N TYR A 260 -4.46 12.01 13.83
CA TYR A 260 -5.84 12.30 13.50
C TYR A 260 -6.84 11.98 14.62
N TYR A 261 -8.04 12.55 14.47
CA TYR A 261 -9.25 12.17 15.19
C TYR A 261 -10.52 12.35 14.33
N THR A 262 -11.62 11.72 14.75
CA THR A 262 -12.97 11.97 14.23
C THR A 262 -13.91 12.29 15.39
N LEU A 263 -14.56 13.46 15.35
CA LEU A 263 -15.56 13.94 16.31
C LEU A 263 -16.97 13.76 15.71
N GLU A 264 -17.86 13.18 16.51
CA GLU A 264 -19.21 12.79 16.08
C GLU A 264 -20.26 13.14 17.13
N LEU A 265 -21.47 13.43 16.67
CA LEU A 265 -22.67 13.42 17.49
C LEU A 265 -23.14 11.97 17.63
N LEU A 266 -23.08 11.43 18.85
CA LEU A 266 -23.38 10.03 19.14
C LEU A 266 -24.85 9.80 19.49
N ASP A 267 -25.46 10.72 20.24
CA ASP A 267 -26.85 10.60 20.69
C ASP A 267 -27.46 11.97 21.02
N VAL A 268 -28.79 12.06 20.92
CA VAL A 268 -29.59 13.23 21.30
C VAL A 268 -30.86 12.77 22.00
N VAL A 269 -31.09 13.28 23.21
CA VAL A 269 -32.35 13.16 23.92
C VAL A 269 -33.04 14.52 23.89
N PRO A 270 -34.16 14.69 23.14
CA PRO A 270 -34.88 15.96 23.09
C PRO A 270 -35.34 16.40 24.48
N ASP A 271 -35.10 17.68 24.81
CA ASP A 271 -35.55 18.29 26.06
C ASP A 271 -36.36 19.56 25.76
N PRO A 272 -37.67 19.45 25.49
CA PRO A 272 -38.49 20.58 25.08
C PRO A 272 -38.68 21.64 26.19
N PHE A 273 -38.15 21.39 27.39
CA PHE A 273 -38.30 22.25 28.57
C PHE A 273 -37.09 23.16 28.82
N GLU A 274 -36.08 23.15 27.95
CA GLU A 274 -34.98 24.12 27.98
C GLU A 274 -35.30 25.40 27.18
N PRO A 275 -34.78 26.59 27.60
CA PRO A 275 -33.91 26.82 28.76
C PRO A 275 -34.68 26.85 30.08
N ASN A 276 -34.19 26.19 31.12
CA ASN A 276 -34.74 26.28 32.49
C ASN A 276 -33.67 26.54 33.58
N ASP A 277 -32.47 26.93 33.18
CA ASP A 277 -31.32 27.19 34.07
C ASP A 277 -31.49 28.34 35.08
N GLN A 278 -32.45 29.23 34.83
CA GLN A 278 -32.78 30.31 35.74
C GLN A 278 -34.02 29.95 36.55
N ILE A 279 -34.05 30.37 37.82
CA ILE A 279 -35.22 30.18 38.70
C ILE A 279 -36.52 30.71 38.05
N ALA A 280 -36.41 31.77 37.22
CA ALA A 280 -37.54 32.37 36.52
C ALA A 280 -38.11 31.50 35.39
N ASP A 281 -37.28 30.60 34.83
CA ASP A 281 -37.58 29.75 33.67
C ASP A 281 -37.73 28.28 34.07
N ALA A 282 -37.65 27.98 35.37
CA ALA A 282 -37.77 26.63 35.91
C ALA A 282 -39.10 25.97 35.48
N THR A 283 -39.00 24.76 34.92
CA THR A 283 -40.17 23.98 34.53
C THR A 283 -40.81 23.34 35.76
N ASP A 284 -42.10 23.60 35.97
CA ASP A 284 -42.87 23.04 37.08
C ASP A 284 -42.99 21.52 36.96
N TRP A 285 -42.58 20.80 38.02
CA TRP A 285 -42.78 19.36 38.09
C TRP A 285 -44.22 19.03 38.49
N ASP A 286 -45.01 18.51 37.54
CA ASP A 286 -46.32 17.92 37.83
C ASP A 286 -46.19 16.56 38.57
N ILE A 287 -46.22 16.62 39.90
CA ILE A 287 -46.17 15.44 40.78
C ILE A 287 -47.41 14.53 40.69
N SER A 288 -48.46 14.91 39.96
CA SER A 288 -49.62 14.05 39.73
C SER A 288 -49.28 12.85 38.82
N GLN A 289 -48.25 12.99 37.99
CA GLN A 289 -47.73 11.96 37.09
C GLN A 289 -47.01 10.81 37.83
N VAL A 290 -46.59 11.01 39.08
CA VAL A 290 -45.81 10.02 39.87
C VAL A 290 -46.70 9.02 40.63
N ARG A 291 -48.02 9.28 40.73
CA ARG A 291 -48.95 8.40 41.48
C ARG A 291 -49.51 7.25 40.63
N GLY A 292 -48.63 6.35 40.20
CA GLY A 292 -48.98 5.01 39.73
C GLY A 292 -49.01 4.00 40.89
N THR A 293 -50.22 3.61 41.30
CA THR A 293 -50.58 2.43 42.11
C THR A 293 -49.97 2.26 43.52
N SER A 294 -50.62 2.80 44.54
CA SER A 294 -50.77 2.07 45.82
C SER A 294 -52.12 1.35 45.79
N GLY A 295 -52.08 0.05 45.50
CA GLY A 295 -53.22 -0.85 45.70
C GLY A 295 -53.49 -1.05 47.18
N LYS A 296 -54.78 -0.97 47.55
CA LYS A 296 -55.33 -1.37 48.85
C LYS A 296 -55.07 -2.83 49.15
#